data_AF-A0AA35T651-F1
#
_entry.id   AF-A0AA35T651-F1
#
_cell.length_a   1.000
_cell.length_b   1.000
_cell.length_c   1.000
_cell.angle_alpha   90.00
_cell.angle_beta   90.00
_cell.angle_gamma   90.00
#
_symmetry.space_group_name_H-M   'P 1'
#
loop_
_entity.id
_entity.type
_entity.pdbx_description
1 polymer ?
#
loop_
_entity_poly.entity_id
_entity_poly.type
_entity_poly.pdbx_seq_one_letter_code
_entity_poly.pdbx_strand_id
1 'polypeptide(L)'
;MLVYRAVGHIREMIERGIDCVKTEKTGVPVVLVGGGSCLVDRSVGLHGATSLITPDNHWDVANAIGAALGTVGATVDTIESLDLGGRGGESEEETMKRARLSLLERTRERAICEAVKRGAVRSEVYIHSEDVVDVAYVANKVRVRVKAIGPLREASERETVAVEDNPHWPFASEEDREKDVAAGLPSPKVEGGRWSLSAEDVECVAVGAGLLGCGGGGDPNVGRLMALQQLAHGRSITVINPLRLKASEVGLVTCGAFMGAPMIISEKMVSGKETRLAVQALQRLLASGVYDTAAGERGWEEGGKRGNERVRVRERNIGGGKKVWIAEPDDLEKINVSDPEKIDQTRRITHLFSAEIGGANSFAPLVLGAELGLPVLDADGMGRAFPELQMFSPLIYGCRPYPSTVADNKGEVIACTYVAGGKDLEDFFRVECVRMGMSCGISLGVLTLEEVLNKAIPLTMSMAWQLGRAVRRAQRCHTSVLEAISAQQNGTVLVVGKVTDVVHVTQGGFGRLEAVVEGLDIYRGHKVKVSAKNENFIVRYVEEEAEGEGAVMACTPDLICLVDSDTGFPITTEAVRYGLRVGVLALPASPRMLTPRAMEVVGPAAFGLTDVSYHPPRSLLQIGKTLLADE
;
A
#
# COMPACT_ATOMS: atom_id res chain seq x y z
N MET A 1 -7.07 -48.84 -8.74
CA MET A 1 -7.23 -49.09 -7.29
C MET A 1 -7.20 -47.80 -6.47
N LEU A 2 -6.28 -46.88 -6.74
CA LEU A 2 -6.19 -45.58 -6.02
C LEU A 2 -7.44 -44.70 -6.20
N VAL A 3 -7.91 -44.51 -7.44
CA VAL A 3 -9.09 -43.67 -7.74
C VAL A 3 -10.34 -44.14 -7.00
N TYR A 4 -10.64 -45.44 -7.01
CA TYR A 4 -11.79 -45.98 -6.29
C TYR A 4 -11.68 -45.81 -4.77
N ARG A 5 -10.48 -45.93 -4.19
CA ARG A 5 -10.27 -45.66 -2.76
C ARG A 5 -10.45 -44.18 -2.44
N ALA A 6 -9.94 -43.29 -3.30
CA ALA A 6 -10.10 -41.85 -3.14
C ALA A 6 -11.57 -41.43 -3.22
N VAL A 7 -12.31 -41.91 -4.24
CA VAL A 7 -13.75 -41.64 -4.38
C VAL A 7 -14.56 -42.21 -3.21
N GLY A 8 -14.22 -43.40 -2.73
CA GLY A 8 -14.83 -43.99 -1.53
C GLY A 8 -14.58 -43.14 -0.28
N HIS A 9 -13.36 -42.65 -0.10
CA HIS A 9 -13.02 -41.78 1.03
C HIS A 9 -13.73 -40.42 0.95
N ILE A 10 -13.80 -39.81 -0.24
CA ILE A 10 -14.56 -38.56 -0.48
C ILE A 10 -16.03 -38.75 -0.11
N ARG A 11 -16.62 -39.89 -0.48
CA ARG A 11 -17.99 -40.22 -0.11
C ARG A 11 -18.17 -40.28 1.42
N GLU A 12 -17.28 -40.97 2.13
CA GLU A 12 -17.31 -41.04 3.60
C GLU A 12 -17.12 -39.67 4.27
N MET A 13 -16.29 -38.80 3.70
CA MET A 13 -16.13 -37.42 4.18
C MET A 13 -17.44 -36.63 4.04
N ILE A 14 -18.11 -36.72 2.88
CA ILE A 14 -19.37 -36.01 2.65
C ILE A 14 -20.49 -36.56 3.54
N GLU A 15 -20.62 -37.88 3.67
CA GLU A 15 -21.64 -38.51 4.53
C GLU A 15 -21.44 -38.14 6.01
N ARG A 16 -20.19 -38.01 6.48
CA ARG A 16 -19.88 -37.50 7.84
C ARG A 16 -20.27 -36.03 7.99
N GLY A 17 -19.93 -35.18 7.01
CA GLY A 17 -20.31 -33.77 7.03
C GLY A 17 -21.82 -33.57 7.07
N ILE A 18 -22.58 -34.38 6.33
CA ILE A 18 -24.05 -34.38 6.39
C ILE A 18 -24.54 -34.73 7.80
N ASP A 19 -23.97 -35.75 8.43
CA ASP A 19 -24.39 -36.19 9.76
C ASP A 19 -24.11 -35.15 10.86
N CYS A 20 -23.00 -34.40 10.75
CA CYS A 20 -22.66 -33.32 11.68
C CYS A 20 -23.64 -32.13 11.64
N VAL A 21 -24.27 -31.86 10.49
CA VAL A 21 -25.16 -30.70 10.30
C VAL A 21 -26.63 -31.04 10.56
N LYS A 22 -26.98 -32.33 10.60
CA LYS A 22 -28.35 -32.77 10.85
C LYS A 22 -28.80 -32.41 12.27
N THR A 23 -29.90 -31.67 12.34
CA THR A 23 -30.59 -31.38 13.62
C THR A 23 -31.61 -32.45 14.00
N GLU A 24 -31.92 -33.39 13.08
CA GLU A 24 -32.88 -34.48 13.25
C GLU A 24 -32.38 -35.77 12.57
N LYS A 25 -33.00 -36.93 12.85
CA LYS A 25 -32.59 -38.21 12.27
C LYS A 25 -32.92 -38.34 10.77
N THR A 26 -33.91 -37.60 10.29
CA THR A 26 -34.38 -37.55 8.90
C THR A 26 -33.29 -37.02 7.97
N GLY A 27 -33.28 -37.48 6.71
CA GLY A 27 -32.31 -36.97 5.75
C GLY A 27 -32.58 -35.53 5.33
N VAL A 28 -31.56 -34.82 4.87
CA VAL A 28 -31.63 -33.40 4.45
C VAL A 28 -31.35 -33.26 2.96
N PRO A 29 -31.94 -32.27 2.26
CA PRO A 29 -31.57 -31.99 0.88
C PRO A 29 -30.14 -31.47 0.84
N VAL A 30 -29.32 -32.03 -0.05
CA VAL A 30 -27.91 -31.66 -0.19
C VAL A 30 -27.69 -31.00 -1.54
N VAL A 31 -27.14 -29.79 -1.53
CA VAL A 31 -26.76 -29.06 -2.75
C VAL A 31 -25.28 -29.31 -3.04
N LEU A 32 -24.96 -29.95 -4.16
CA LEU A 32 -23.59 -30.23 -4.57
C LEU A 32 -23.10 -29.12 -5.52
N VAL A 33 -22.06 -28.42 -5.10
CA VAL A 33 -21.44 -27.32 -5.84
C VAL A 33 -19.90 -27.42 -5.81
N GLY A 34 -19.23 -26.60 -6.61
CA GLY A 34 -17.78 -26.59 -6.80
C GLY A 34 -17.28 -27.68 -7.76
N GLY A 35 -16.09 -27.47 -8.30
CA GLY A 35 -15.45 -28.37 -9.27
C GLY A 35 -15.36 -29.83 -8.81
N GLY A 36 -15.21 -30.07 -7.50
CA GLY A 36 -15.15 -31.42 -6.92
C GLY A 36 -16.48 -32.17 -6.85
N SER A 37 -17.62 -31.52 -7.06
CA SER A 37 -18.93 -32.18 -7.06
C SER A 37 -19.10 -33.21 -8.20
N CYS A 38 -18.25 -33.16 -9.23
CA CYS A 38 -18.20 -34.17 -10.29
C CYS A 38 -17.67 -35.53 -9.81
N LEU A 39 -17.00 -35.59 -8.66
CA LEU A 39 -16.46 -36.81 -8.07
C LEU A 39 -17.51 -37.61 -7.28
N VAL A 40 -18.71 -37.04 -7.08
CA VAL A 40 -19.82 -37.68 -6.37
C VAL A 40 -20.72 -38.41 -7.37
N ASP A 41 -20.78 -39.74 -7.27
CA ASP A 41 -21.70 -40.54 -8.07
C ASP A 41 -23.14 -40.36 -7.58
N ARG A 42 -23.89 -39.59 -8.37
CA ARG A 42 -25.28 -39.19 -8.07
C ARG A 42 -26.26 -40.36 -8.20
N SER A 43 -25.90 -41.42 -8.92
CA SER A 43 -26.76 -42.58 -9.13
C SER A 43 -26.86 -43.47 -7.89
N VAL A 44 -25.88 -43.39 -6.99
CA VAL A 44 -25.76 -44.23 -5.79
C VAL A 44 -26.34 -43.53 -4.54
N GLY A 45 -26.63 -42.23 -4.61
CA GLY A 45 -27.10 -41.42 -3.48
C GLY A 45 -26.04 -41.25 -2.38
N LEU A 46 -26.36 -40.47 -1.34
CA LEU A 46 -25.52 -40.28 -0.14
C LEU A 46 -26.31 -40.60 1.12
N HIS A 47 -25.69 -41.28 2.08
CA HIS A 47 -26.33 -41.55 3.36
C HIS A 47 -26.64 -40.23 4.11
N GLY A 48 -27.86 -40.11 4.63
CA GLY A 48 -28.32 -38.90 5.31
C GLY A 48 -28.84 -37.80 4.37
N ALA A 49 -28.77 -37.96 3.04
CA ALA A 49 -29.37 -37.03 2.09
C ALA A 49 -30.77 -37.50 1.64
N THR A 50 -31.75 -36.60 1.56
CA THR A 50 -33.07 -36.87 0.94
C THR A 50 -33.06 -36.66 -0.57
N SER A 51 -32.27 -35.70 -1.04
CA SER A 51 -32.08 -35.41 -2.46
C SER A 51 -30.70 -34.81 -2.69
N LEU A 52 -30.17 -35.03 -3.89
CA LEU A 52 -28.93 -34.40 -4.36
C LEU A 52 -29.31 -33.39 -5.44
N ILE A 53 -29.11 -32.11 -5.15
CA ILE A 53 -29.44 -30.99 -6.03
C ILE A 53 -28.14 -30.43 -6.59
N THR A 54 -28.06 -30.27 -7.90
CA THR A 54 -26.95 -29.57 -8.55
C THR A 54 -27.53 -28.45 -9.41
N PRO A 55 -27.19 -27.18 -9.15
CA PRO A 55 -27.65 -26.08 -9.98
C PRO A 55 -27.26 -26.27 -11.45
N ASP A 56 -28.22 -26.12 -12.35
CA ASP A 56 -27.96 -26.25 -13.79
C ASP A 56 -26.98 -25.16 -14.25
N ASN A 57 -25.97 -25.55 -15.03
CA ASN A 57 -24.99 -24.70 -15.71
C ASN A 57 -24.07 -23.82 -14.84
N HIS A 58 -24.13 -23.88 -13.51
CA HIS A 58 -23.38 -22.96 -12.63
C HIS A 58 -22.85 -23.58 -11.31
N TRP A 59 -22.95 -24.90 -11.14
CA TRP A 59 -22.50 -25.57 -9.92
C TRP A 59 -21.00 -25.38 -9.66
N ASP A 60 -20.17 -25.31 -10.69
CA ASP A 60 -18.72 -25.14 -10.66
C ASP A 60 -18.26 -23.75 -10.18
N VAL A 61 -19.12 -22.75 -10.34
CA VAL A 61 -18.87 -21.34 -9.95
C VAL A 61 -19.75 -20.87 -8.79
N ALA A 62 -20.41 -21.77 -8.05
CA ALA A 62 -21.37 -21.40 -7.01
C ALA A 62 -20.79 -20.48 -5.92
N ASN A 63 -19.51 -20.66 -5.55
CA ASN A 63 -18.84 -19.78 -4.59
C ASN A 63 -18.66 -18.36 -5.15
N ALA A 64 -18.36 -18.24 -6.45
CA ALA A 64 -18.26 -16.94 -7.12
C ALA A 64 -19.65 -16.29 -7.25
N ILE A 65 -20.70 -17.06 -7.48
CA ILE A 65 -22.09 -16.57 -7.49
C ILE A 65 -22.50 -16.11 -6.09
N GLY A 66 -22.17 -16.87 -5.03
CA GLY A 66 -22.43 -16.49 -3.65
C GLY A 66 -21.71 -15.20 -3.24
N ALA A 67 -20.47 -15.01 -3.72
CA ALA A 67 -19.73 -13.77 -3.54
C ALA A 67 -20.32 -12.60 -4.36
N ALA A 68 -20.77 -12.86 -5.59
CA ALA A 68 -21.37 -11.86 -6.47
C ALA A 68 -22.77 -11.41 -6.04
N LEU A 69 -23.53 -12.29 -5.38
CA LEU A 69 -24.83 -11.99 -4.77
C LEU A 69 -24.71 -11.46 -3.33
N GLY A 70 -23.48 -11.20 -2.87
CA GLY A 70 -23.19 -10.72 -1.52
C GLY A 70 -23.94 -9.43 -1.20
N THR A 71 -24.81 -9.49 -0.21
CA THR A 71 -25.46 -8.31 0.36
C THR A 71 -24.58 -7.69 1.43
N VAL A 72 -24.66 -6.37 1.59
CA VAL A 72 -23.92 -5.64 2.63
C VAL A 72 -24.73 -5.70 3.92
N GLY A 73 -24.07 -6.08 5.01
CA GLY A 73 -24.70 -6.17 6.32
C GLY A 73 -23.92 -5.45 7.43
N ALA A 74 -24.67 -5.04 8.45
CA ALA A 74 -24.15 -4.53 9.71
C ALA A 74 -24.80 -5.25 10.88
N THR A 75 -24.05 -5.40 11.96
CA THR A 75 -24.57 -5.94 13.23
C THR A 75 -24.22 -4.98 14.34
N VAL A 76 -25.24 -4.52 15.06
CA VAL A 76 -25.09 -3.76 16.30
C VAL A 76 -25.35 -4.74 17.44
N ASP A 77 -24.37 -4.90 18.32
CA ASP A 77 -24.43 -5.79 19.49
C ASP A 77 -23.98 -5.01 20.72
N THR A 78 -24.93 -4.66 21.57
CA THR A 78 -24.71 -3.73 22.69
C THR A 78 -25.47 -4.15 23.93
N ILE A 79 -24.93 -3.83 25.10
CA ILE A 79 -25.62 -3.96 26.38
C ILE A 79 -26.06 -2.57 26.83
N GLU A 80 -27.38 -2.34 26.91
CA GLU A 80 -27.94 -1.05 27.29
C GLU A 80 -28.90 -1.17 28.47
N SER A 81 -29.08 -0.05 29.19
CA SER A 81 -30.01 0.02 30.32
C SER A 81 -31.40 0.42 29.82
N LEU A 82 -32.45 -0.19 30.36
CA LEU A 82 -33.83 0.15 30.03
C LEU A 82 -34.23 1.47 30.70
N ASP A 83 -34.84 2.37 29.93
CA ASP A 83 -35.38 3.63 30.43
C ASP A 83 -36.81 3.40 30.97
N LEU A 84 -36.92 3.39 32.30
CA LEU A 84 -38.17 3.10 33.03
C LEU A 84 -38.96 4.36 33.43
N GLY A 85 -38.68 5.53 32.82
CA GLY A 85 -39.43 6.76 33.11
C GLY A 85 -40.93 6.56 32.93
N GLY A 86 -41.72 6.73 33.99
CA GLY A 86 -43.15 6.41 34.00
C GLY A 86 -44.04 7.47 33.35
N ARG A 87 -45.07 7.03 32.63
CA ARG A 87 -46.26 7.84 32.33
C ARG A 87 -47.34 7.47 33.33
N GLY A 88 -48.00 8.47 33.93
CA GLY A 88 -48.99 8.23 34.98
C GLY A 88 -50.09 7.28 34.52
N GLY A 89 -50.25 6.16 35.23
CA GLY A 89 -51.27 5.14 34.96
C GLY A 89 -50.80 3.86 34.24
N GLU A 90 -49.53 3.77 33.80
CA GLU A 90 -48.97 2.55 33.19
C GLU A 90 -48.63 1.48 34.25
N SER A 91 -48.93 0.21 33.97
CA SER A 91 -48.46 -0.93 34.77
C SER A 91 -46.95 -1.19 34.57
N GLU A 92 -46.34 -1.93 35.49
CA GLU A 92 -44.92 -2.29 35.43
C GLU A 92 -44.57 -3.10 34.17
N GLU A 93 -45.47 -3.99 33.76
CA GLU A 93 -45.34 -4.79 32.53
C GLU A 93 -45.40 -3.93 31.26
N GLU A 94 -46.29 -2.94 31.22
CA GLU A 94 -46.41 -1.99 30.10
C GLU A 94 -45.18 -1.08 30.00
N THR A 95 -44.65 -0.63 31.13
CA THR A 95 -43.42 0.18 31.23
C THR A 95 -42.23 -0.59 30.67
N MET A 96 -42.06 -1.85 31.07
CA MET A 96 -40.98 -2.73 30.59
C MET A 96 -41.08 -3.02 29.10
N LYS A 97 -42.29 -3.31 28.61
CA LYS A 97 -42.55 -3.57 27.19
C LYS A 97 -42.23 -2.36 26.32
N ARG A 98 -42.63 -1.16 26.75
CA ARG A 98 -42.32 0.11 26.07
C ARG A 98 -40.82 0.38 26.03
N ALA A 99 -40.12 0.21 27.16
CA ALA A 99 -38.68 0.45 27.23
C ALA A 99 -37.89 -0.47 26.30
N ARG A 100 -38.25 -1.76 26.23
CA ARG A 100 -37.66 -2.74 25.31
C ARG A 100 -37.92 -2.40 23.85
N LEU A 101 -39.15 -2.00 23.51
CA LEU A 101 -39.52 -1.62 22.15
C LEU A 101 -38.71 -0.40 21.67
N SER A 102 -38.61 0.64 22.51
CA SER A 102 -37.86 1.86 22.17
C SER A 102 -36.36 1.59 21.99
N LEU A 103 -35.77 0.72 22.81
CA LEU A 103 -34.38 0.31 22.66
C LEU A 103 -34.17 -0.46 21.35
N LEU A 104 -35.06 -1.38 21.03
CA LEU A 104 -35.00 -2.16 19.80
C LEU A 104 -35.12 -1.25 18.56
N GLU A 105 -36.05 -0.30 18.55
CA GLU A 105 -36.21 0.68 17.45
C GLU A 105 -34.95 1.51 17.21
N ARG A 106 -34.33 2.05 18.28
CA ARG A 106 -33.06 2.79 18.15
C ARG A 106 -31.92 1.89 17.64
N THR A 107 -31.89 0.63 18.08
CA THR A 107 -30.86 -0.33 17.66
C THR A 107 -31.05 -0.75 16.20
N ARG A 108 -32.30 -0.89 15.73
CA ARG A 108 -32.65 -1.08 14.32
C ARG A 108 -32.15 0.07 13.45
N GLU A 109 -32.45 1.31 13.84
CA GLU A 109 -32.02 2.49 13.07
C GLU A 109 -30.49 2.59 13.01
N ARG A 110 -29.79 2.25 14.11
CA ARG A 110 -28.32 2.18 14.14
C ARG A 110 -27.79 1.09 13.21
N ALA A 111 -28.39 -0.10 13.22
CA ALA A 111 -27.99 -1.20 12.35
C ALA A 111 -28.23 -0.86 10.87
N ILE A 112 -29.35 -0.20 10.54
CA ILE A 112 -29.64 0.30 9.19
C ILE A 112 -28.62 1.37 8.78
N CYS A 113 -28.37 2.37 9.62
CA CYS A 113 -27.38 3.42 9.33
C CYS A 113 -25.98 2.84 9.10
N GLU A 114 -25.58 1.84 9.91
CA GLU A 114 -24.28 1.18 9.78
C GLU A 114 -24.22 0.31 8.50
N ALA A 115 -25.31 -0.35 8.11
CA ALA A 115 -25.39 -1.07 6.83
C ALA A 115 -25.28 -0.11 5.63
N VAL A 116 -25.97 1.05 5.70
CA VAL A 116 -25.91 2.09 4.66
C VAL A 116 -24.52 2.71 4.58
N LYS A 117 -23.87 2.98 5.73
CA LYS A 117 -22.49 3.46 5.78
C LYS A 117 -21.51 2.50 5.11
N ARG A 118 -21.79 1.20 5.14
CA ARG A 118 -21.03 0.14 4.47
C ARG A 118 -21.38 -0.03 2.99
N GLY A 119 -22.29 0.80 2.46
CA GLY A 119 -22.67 0.83 1.06
C GLY A 119 -24.01 0.16 0.73
N ALA A 120 -24.83 -0.20 1.73
CA ALA A 120 -26.16 -0.72 1.46
C ALA A 120 -27.13 0.38 0.97
N VAL A 121 -28.00 0.07 0.00
CA VAL A 121 -29.04 0.99 -0.47
C VAL A 121 -30.12 1.15 0.61
N ARG A 122 -30.23 2.33 1.23
CA ARG A 122 -31.10 2.60 2.40
C ARG A 122 -32.56 2.16 2.22
N SER A 123 -33.13 2.34 1.02
CA SER A 123 -34.52 1.96 0.72
C SER A 123 -34.74 0.44 0.66
N GLU A 124 -33.66 -0.35 0.60
CA GLU A 124 -33.68 -1.80 0.42
C GLU A 124 -32.99 -2.54 1.58
N VAL A 125 -32.60 -1.82 2.64
CA VAL A 125 -32.12 -2.44 3.87
C VAL A 125 -33.29 -2.99 4.67
N TYR A 126 -33.22 -4.25 5.05
CA TYR A 126 -34.16 -4.90 5.96
C TYR A 126 -33.43 -5.51 7.16
N ILE A 127 -34.16 -5.72 8.26
CA ILE A 127 -33.60 -6.39 9.43
C ILE A 127 -33.68 -7.90 9.25
N HIS A 128 -32.53 -8.56 9.31
CA HIS A 128 -32.40 -10.00 9.15
C HIS A 128 -32.62 -10.76 10.46
N SER A 129 -32.07 -10.25 11.57
CA SER A 129 -32.24 -10.89 12.89
C SER A 129 -32.21 -9.86 14.02
N GLU A 130 -32.95 -10.15 15.08
CA GLU A 130 -33.08 -9.33 16.27
C GLU A 130 -33.16 -10.23 17.51
N ASP A 131 -32.20 -10.06 18.42
CA ASP A 131 -32.15 -10.80 19.67
C ASP A 131 -32.11 -9.81 20.83
N VAL A 132 -33.01 -9.98 21.80
CA VAL A 132 -33.02 -9.23 23.05
C VAL A 132 -32.91 -10.23 24.20
N VAL A 133 -31.78 -10.21 24.90
CA VAL A 133 -31.47 -11.16 25.98
C VAL A 133 -31.26 -10.40 27.27
N ASP A 134 -31.94 -10.84 28.34
CA ASP A 134 -31.72 -10.28 29.68
C ASP A 134 -30.33 -10.65 30.18
N VAL A 135 -29.59 -9.67 30.72
CA VAL A 135 -28.25 -9.91 31.26
C VAL A 135 -28.39 -10.46 32.68
N ALA A 136 -27.89 -11.68 32.88
CA ALA A 136 -27.92 -12.32 34.19
C ALA A 136 -27.23 -11.46 35.26
N TYR A 137 -27.85 -11.35 36.45
CA TYR A 137 -27.34 -10.65 37.63
C TYR A 137 -27.17 -9.13 37.52
N VAL A 138 -27.72 -8.48 36.49
CA VAL A 138 -27.70 -7.02 36.36
C VAL A 138 -29.11 -6.50 36.09
N ALA A 139 -29.70 -5.82 37.08
CA ALA A 139 -31.04 -5.27 36.97
C ALA A 139 -31.14 -4.24 35.83
N ASN A 140 -32.25 -4.27 35.10
CA ASN A 140 -32.62 -3.31 34.06
C ASN A 140 -31.62 -3.17 32.90
N LYS A 141 -30.80 -4.20 32.63
CA LYS A 141 -29.92 -4.23 31.45
C LYS A 141 -30.25 -5.39 30.53
N VAL A 142 -30.25 -5.12 29.24
CA VAL A 142 -30.48 -6.11 28.19
C VAL A 142 -29.38 -6.03 27.15
N ARG A 143 -28.96 -7.18 26.63
CA ARG A 143 -28.13 -7.26 25.43
C ARG A 143 -29.06 -7.28 24.23
N VAL A 144 -28.88 -6.31 23.33
CA VAL A 144 -29.63 -6.23 22.08
C VAL A 144 -28.66 -6.42 20.93
N ARG A 145 -28.98 -7.39 20.07
CA ARG A 145 -28.26 -7.65 18.82
C ARG A 145 -29.23 -7.48 17.66
N VAL A 146 -28.91 -6.57 16.74
CA VAL A 146 -29.69 -6.35 15.51
C VAL A 146 -28.77 -6.46 14.30
N LYS A 147 -29.15 -7.29 13.33
CA LYS A 147 -28.45 -7.44 12.05
C LYS A 147 -29.30 -6.87 10.91
N ALA A 148 -28.80 -5.83 10.25
CA ALA A 148 -29.43 -5.25 9.06
C ALA A 148 -28.66 -5.67 7.81
N ILE A 149 -29.37 -5.95 6.72
CA ILE A 149 -28.82 -6.40 5.44
C ILE A 149 -29.50 -5.64 4.30
N GLY A 150 -28.74 -5.23 3.29
CA GLY A 150 -29.29 -4.64 2.05
C GLY A 150 -28.34 -4.84 0.85
N PRO A 151 -28.83 -4.60 -0.37
CA PRO A 151 -28.01 -4.71 -1.58
C PRO A 151 -26.93 -3.62 -1.59
N LEU A 152 -25.76 -3.98 -2.12
CA LEU A 152 -24.66 -3.04 -2.34
C LEU A 152 -25.07 -2.02 -3.40
N ARG A 153 -24.88 -0.73 -3.13
CA ARG A 153 -25.05 0.34 -4.12
C ARG A 153 -24.18 0.03 -5.33
N GLU A 154 -24.77 -0.08 -6.52
CA GLU A 154 -24.02 -0.30 -7.76
C GLU A 154 -22.92 0.76 -7.90
N ALA A 155 -21.73 0.30 -8.29
CA ALA A 155 -20.58 1.15 -8.55
C ALA A 155 -20.75 1.87 -9.91
N SER A 156 -21.82 2.65 -10.08
CA SER A 156 -21.78 3.75 -11.04
C SER A 156 -20.98 4.86 -10.39
N GLU A 157 -19.78 5.08 -10.94
CA GLU A 157 -18.88 6.16 -10.56
C GLU A 157 -18.64 6.21 -9.05
N ARG A 158 -17.60 5.50 -8.57
CA ARG A 158 -16.84 6.09 -7.48
C ARG A 158 -16.37 7.43 -8.01
N GLU A 159 -17.12 8.48 -7.70
CA GLU A 159 -16.62 9.82 -7.62
C GLU A 159 -15.27 9.67 -6.95
N THR A 160 -14.21 9.98 -7.72
CA THR A 160 -13.01 10.55 -7.14
C THR A 160 -13.52 11.58 -6.16
N VAL A 161 -13.61 11.22 -4.87
CA VAL A 161 -13.87 12.19 -3.82
C VAL A 161 -12.87 13.28 -4.13
N ALA A 162 -13.40 14.45 -4.50
CA ALA A 162 -12.57 15.57 -4.86
C ALA A 162 -11.72 15.86 -3.62
N VAL A 163 -10.49 15.35 -3.64
CA VAL A 163 -9.41 15.66 -2.70
C VAL A 163 -9.11 17.17 -2.73
N GLU A 164 -9.69 17.88 -3.71
CA GLU A 164 -9.64 19.33 -3.92
C GLU A 164 -10.07 20.14 -2.68
N ASP A 165 -10.94 19.63 -1.79
CA ASP A 165 -11.57 20.45 -0.74
C ASP A 165 -11.35 19.96 0.70
N ASN A 166 -10.17 19.38 1.01
CA ASN A 166 -9.77 19.19 2.41
C ASN A 166 -9.16 20.50 2.97
N PRO A 167 -9.91 21.33 3.72
CA PRO A 167 -9.38 22.58 4.28
C PRO A 167 -8.31 22.35 5.35
N HIS A 168 -8.22 21.13 5.90
CA HIS A 168 -7.33 20.76 6.99
C HIS A 168 -6.09 19.99 6.54
N TRP A 169 -5.80 19.90 5.23
CA TRP A 169 -4.57 19.30 4.72
C TRP A 169 -3.31 19.82 5.48
N PRO A 170 -2.37 18.96 5.90
CA PRO A 170 -2.22 17.53 5.59
C PRO A 170 -2.98 16.57 6.52
N PHE A 171 -3.86 17.03 7.42
CA PHE A 171 -4.71 16.13 8.20
C PHE A 171 -5.67 15.36 7.29
N ALA A 172 -5.97 14.09 7.60
CA ALA A 172 -6.96 13.33 6.86
C ALA A 172 -8.39 13.82 7.14
N SER A 173 -8.65 14.28 8.36
CA SER A 173 -9.94 14.78 8.83
C SER A 173 -9.77 15.85 9.92
N GLU A 174 -10.81 16.65 10.18
CA GLU A 174 -10.81 17.58 11.32
C GLU A 174 -10.73 16.82 12.66
N GLU A 175 -11.30 15.62 12.73
CA GLU A 175 -11.21 14.74 13.91
C GLU A 175 -9.75 14.37 14.22
N ASP A 176 -8.93 14.10 13.20
CA ASP A 176 -7.50 13.84 13.41
C ASP A 176 -6.76 15.05 13.97
N ARG A 177 -7.12 16.26 13.52
CA ARG A 177 -6.56 17.50 14.05
C ARG A 177 -6.95 17.71 15.52
N GLU A 178 -8.22 17.49 15.87
CA GLU A 178 -8.70 17.61 17.25
C GLU A 178 -7.98 16.62 18.18
N LYS A 179 -7.82 15.37 17.75
CA LYS A 179 -7.07 14.34 18.47
C LYS A 179 -5.61 14.72 18.67
N ASP A 180 -4.98 15.34 17.68
CA ASP A 180 -3.59 15.81 17.76
C ASP A 180 -3.43 16.97 18.75
N VAL A 181 -4.37 17.92 18.74
CA VAL A 181 -4.43 19.01 19.72
C VAL A 181 -4.57 18.43 21.14
N ALA A 182 -5.46 17.45 21.33
CA ALA A 182 -5.63 16.76 22.61
C ALA A 182 -4.35 16.01 23.06
N ALA A 183 -3.57 15.48 22.11
CA ALA A 183 -2.28 14.82 22.37
C ALA A 183 -1.09 15.79 22.51
N GLY A 184 -1.34 17.11 22.48
CA GLY A 184 -0.31 18.15 22.58
C GLY A 184 0.68 18.14 21.41
N LEU A 185 0.29 17.63 20.24
CA LEU A 185 1.12 17.61 19.04
C LEU A 185 0.97 18.94 18.29
N PRO A 186 2.07 19.61 17.89
CA PRO A 186 1.99 20.91 17.23
C PRO A 186 1.38 20.79 15.83
N SER A 187 0.46 21.69 15.48
CA SER A 187 -0.15 21.69 14.16
C SER A 187 0.88 22.00 13.05
N PRO A 188 0.79 21.34 11.89
CA PRO A 188 1.62 21.65 10.73
C PRO A 188 1.37 23.08 10.25
N LYS A 189 2.41 23.74 9.74
CA LYS A 189 2.33 25.11 9.22
C LYS A 189 1.93 25.07 7.74
N VAL A 190 0.67 25.39 7.46
CA VAL A 190 0.10 25.30 6.12
C VAL A 190 -0.54 26.64 5.72
N GLU A 191 -0.12 27.18 4.59
CA GLU A 191 -0.66 28.40 4.02
C GLU A 191 -0.87 28.22 2.51
N GLY A 192 -2.10 28.44 2.02
CA GLY A 192 -2.40 28.38 0.58
C GLY A 192 -2.07 27.05 -0.10
N GLY A 193 -2.15 25.91 0.62
CA GLY A 193 -1.77 24.59 0.08
C GLY A 193 -0.27 24.30 0.11
N ARG A 194 0.52 25.16 0.75
CA ARG A 194 1.96 24.99 0.96
C ARG A 194 2.21 24.66 2.43
N TRP A 195 2.84 23.52 2.68
CA TRP A 195 3.21 23.03 4.00
C TRP A 195 4.70 23.25 4.23
N SER A 196 5.03 24.09 5.20
CA SER A 196 6.41 24.28 5.65
C SER A 196 6.72 23.27 6.76
N LEU A 197 7.59 22.30 6.49
CA LEU A 197 7.88 21.24 7.43
C LEU A 197 8.59 21.77 8.68
N SER A 198 8.07 21.39 9.84
CA SER A 198 8.77 21.51 11.12
C SER A 198 9.63 20.27 11.40
N ALA A 199 10.46 20.33 12.44
CA ALA A 199 11.21 19.16 12.90
C ALA A 199 10.27 17.99 13.31
N GLU A 200 9.12 18.30 13.94
CA GLU A 200 8.12 17.31 14.30
C GLU A 200 7.50 16.66 13.05
N ASP A 201 7.28 17.45 11.99
CA ASP A 201 6.76 16.93 10.73
C ASP A 201 7.74 15.97 10.07
N VAL A 202 9.04 16.30 10.10
CA VAL A 202 10.12 15.43 9.60
C VAL A 202 10.17 14.11 10.36
N GLU A 203 9.99 14.12 11.69
CA GLU A 203 9.89 12.91 12.50
C GLU A 203 8.66 12.05 12.13
N CYS A 204 7.51 12.70 11.89
CA CYS A 204 6.29 11.99 11.45
C CYS A 204 6.49 11.36 10.07
N VAL A 205 7.02 12.11 9.10
CA VAL A 205 7.31 11.61 7.75
C VAL A 205 8.27 10.42 7.82
N ALA A 206 9.27 10.43 8.72
CA ALA A 206 10.22 9.33 8.82
C ALA A 206 9.58 8.02 9.28
N VAL A 207 8.72 8.06 10.30
CA VAL A 207 8.00 6.87 10.76
C VAL A 207 7.08 6.35 9.65
N GLY A 208 6.31 7.24 9.02
CA GLY A 208 5.40 6.86 7.94
C GLY A 208 6.09 6.34 6.69
N ALA A 209 7.17 6.99 6.25
CA ALA A 209 7.95 6.54 5.09
C ALA A 209 8.54 5.15 5.33
N GLY A 210 9.01 4.85 6.54
CA GLY A 210 9.46 3.50 6.88
C GLY A 210 8.33 2.47 6.86
N LEU A 211 7.11 2.84 7.30
CA LEU A 211 5.92 1.97 7.16
C LEU A 211 5.61 1.72 5.68
N LEU A 212 5.51 2.78 4.88
CA LEU A 212 5.22 2.69 3.45
C LEU A 212 6.35 2.03 2.64
N GLY A 213 7.55 1.93 3.21
CA GLY A 213 8.69 1.20 2.65
C GLY A 213 8.47 -0.31 2.59
N CYS A 214 7.49 -0.85 3.31
CA CYS A 214 7.18 -2.28 3.29
C CYS A 214 8.42 -3.16 3.56
N GLY A 215 9.29 -2.72 4.46
CA GLY A 215 10.56 -3.36 4.75
C GLY A 215 11.73 -3.00 3.83
N GLY A 216 11.50 -2.36 2.67
CA GLY A 216 12.54 -1.87 1.77
C GLY A 216 12.57 -0.35 1.62
N GLY A 217 13.17 0.15 0.54
CA GLY A 217 13.46 1.59 0.33
C GLY A 217 14.57 2.17 1.24
N GLY A 218 15.20 1.33 2.08
CA GLY A 218 16.24 1.73 3.04
C GLY A 218 15.71 2.45 4.28
N ASP A 219 16.54 2.56 5.32
CA ASP A 219 16.18 3.23 6.57
C ASP A 219 16.02 4.76 6.34
N PRO A 220 14.83 5.35 6.61
CA PRO A 220 14.62 6.79 6.48
C PRO A 220 15.49 7.63 7.43
N ASN A 221 16.15 7.03 8.42
CA ASN A 221 16.94 7.72 9.44
C ASN A 221 18.01 8.67 8.88
N VAL A 222 18.78 8.24 7.88
CA VAL A 222 19.82 9.10 7.28
C VAL A 222 19.18 10.32 6.62
N GLY A 223 18.13 10.12 5.84
CA GLY A 223 17.37 11.19 5.20
C GLY A 223 16.69 12.13 6.22
N ARG A 224 16.15 11.58 7.31
CA ARG A 224 15.58 12.32 8.43
C ARG A 224 16.62 13.26 9.05
N LEU A 225 17.80 12.74 9.39
CA LEU A 225 18.89 13.53 9.97
C LEU A 225 19.35 14.65 9.01
N MET A 226 19.46 14.34 7.72
CA MET A 226 19.77 15.35 6.71
C MET A 226 18.69 16.43 6.64
N ALA A 227 17.41 16.09 6.62
CA ALA A 227 16.31 17.06 6.61
C ALA A 227 16.30 17.94 7.88
N LEU A 228 16.48 17.35 9.06
CA LEU A 228 16.61 18.10 10.31
C LEU A 228 17.83 19.04 10.29
N GLN A 229 18.94 18.61 9.70
CA GLN A 229 20.12 19.46 9.52
C GLN A 229 19.82 20.65 8.59
N GLN A 230 19.05 20.47 7.52
CA GLN A 230 18.62 21.57 6.64
C GLN A 230 17.81 22.61 7.43
N LEU A 231 16.84 22.15 8.24
CA LEU A 231 16.04 23.04 9.10
C LEU A 231 16.90 23.76 10.14
N ALA A 232 17.87 23.07 10.75
CA ALA A 232 18.82 23.66 11.70
C ALA A 232 19.72 24.74 11.07
N HIS A 233 20.04 24.60 9.77
CA HIS A 233 20.73 25.63 8.98
C HIS A 233 19.81 26.80 8.55
N GLY A 234 18.56 26.84 9.01
CA GLY A 234 17.60 27.90 8.68
C GLY A 234 17.01 27.79 7.28
N ARG A 235 17.19 26.67 6.58
CA ARG A 235 16.55 26.42 5.29
C ARG A 235 15.10 25.96 5.49
N SER A 236 14.24 26.29 4.54
CA SER A 236 12.85 25.82 4.54
C SER A 236 12.72 24.56 3.69
N ILE A 237 11.98 23.58 4.20
CA ILE A 237 11.50 22.44 3.40
C ILE A 237 10.01 22.65 3.17
N THR A 238 9.59 22.71 1.91
CA THR A 238 8.21 23.02 1.53
C THR A 238 7.62 21.90 0.71
N VAL A 239 6.50 21.35 1.19
CA VAL A 239 5.65 20.40 0.46
C VAL A 239 4.42 21.14 -0.05
N ILE A 240 3.95 20.84 -1.26
CA ILE A 240 2.78 21.49 -1.87
C ILE A 240 1.78 20.43 -2.28
N ASN A 241 0.50 20.64 -1.94
CA ASN A 241 -0.58 19.83 -2.48
C ASN A 241 -0.71 20.10 -4.00
N PRO A 242 -0.43 19.12 -4.88
CA PRO A 242 -0.41 19.34 -6.33
C PRO A 242 -1.79 19.69 -6.90
N LEU A 243 -2.88 19.34 -6.20
CA LEU A 243 -4.25 19.64 -6.62
C LEU A 243 -4.63 21.12 -6.46
N ARG A 244 -3.83 21.88 -5.71
CA ARG A 244 -4.04 23.33 -5.50
C ARG A 244 -3.21 24.19 -6.45
N LEU A 245 -2.45 23.58 -7.36
CA LEU A 245 -1.61 24.27 -8.32
C LEU A 245 -2.26 24.32 -9.71
N LYS A 246 -2.08 25.44 -10.41
CA LYS A 246 -2.40 25.55 -11.84
C LYS A 246 -1.19 25.15 -12.67
N ALA A 247 -1.43 24.62 -13.87
CA ALA A 247 -0.37 24.26 -14.81
C ALA A 247 0.58 25.44 -15.14
N SER A 248 0.08 26.67 -15.13
CA SER A 248 0.90 27.88 -15.35
C SER A 248 1.89 28.18 -14.22
N GLU A 249 1.72 27.58 -13.03
CA GLU A 249 2.57 27.78 -11.86
C GLU A 249 3.70 26.75 -11.77
N VAL A 250 3.68 25.74 -12.63
CA VAL A 250 4.57 24.57 -12.58
C VAL A 250 5.24 24.39 -13.94
N GLY A 251 6.57 24.47 -13.95
CA GLY A 251 7.38 24.04 -15.09
C GLY A 251 7.51 22.52 -15.13
N LEU A 252 8.73 22.02 -15.31
CA LEU A 252 9.00 20.58 -15.25
C LEU A 252 9.15 20.12 -13.79
N VAL A 253 8.68 18.90 -13.54
CA VAL A 253 8.80 18.17 -12.28
C VAL A 253 9.73 16.99 -12.49
N THR A 254 10.63 16.73 -11.55
CA THR A 254 11.44 15.50 -11.53
C THR A 254 11.58 14.99 -10.10
N CYS A 255 12.18 13.81 -9.93
CA CYS A 255 12.58 13.30 -8.63
C CYS A 255 14.10 13.34 -8.48
N GLY A 256 14.54 13.46 -7.23
CA GLY A 256 15.88 13.06 -6.81
C GLY A 256 15.73 11.87 -5.88
N ALA A 257 16.46 10.79 -6.13
CA ALA A 257 16.45 9.58 -5.32
C ALA A 257 17.84 8.95 -5.27
N PHE A 258 18.02 7.94 -4.44
CA PHE A 258 19.22 7.12 -4.44
C PHE A 258 18.95 5.78 -5.13
N MET A 259 19.95 5.30 -5.84
CA MET A 259 19.99 3.95 -6.39
C MET A 259 21.24 3.25 -5.86
N GLY A 260 21.10 1.97 -5.49
CA GLY A 260 22.20 1.18 -4.95
C GLY A 260 21.70 0.11 -3.99
N ALA A 261 22.65 -0.55 -3.32
CA ALA A 261 22.32 -1.51 -2.27
C ALA A 261 22.05 -0.76 -0.96
N PRO A 262 20.91 -0.98 -0.28
CA PRO A 262 20.59 -0.31 0.99
C PRO A 262 21.68 -0.46 2.05
N MET A 263 22.29 -1.65 2.19
CA MET A 263 23.38 -1.86 3.15
C MET A 263 24.59 -0.94 2.91
N ILE A 264 24.90 -0.63 1.65
CA ILE A 264 26.02 0.26 1.32
C ILE A 264 25.74 1.68 1.80
N ILE A 265 24.49 2.15 1.74
CA ILE A 265 24.11 3.49 2.24
C ILE A 265 24.29 3.57 3.77
N SER A 266 24.06 2.46 4.47
CA SER A 266 24.25 2.38 5.94
C SER A 266 25.74 2.29 6.33
N GLU A 267 26.58 1.61 5.56
CA GLU A 267 28.02 1.46 5.83
C GLU A 267 28.84 2.65 5.32
N LYS A 268 28.46 3.19 4.17
CA LYS A 268 29.09 4.34 3.51
C LYS A 268 28.09 5.49 3.50
N MET A 269 28.30 6.44 4.42
CA MET A 269 27.49 7.65 4.48
C MET A 269 27.45 8.38 3.13
N VAL A 270 26.26 8.80 2.73
CA VAL A 270 26.04 9.65 1.55
C VAL A 270 26.70 11.00 1.77
N SER A 271 27.28 11.56 0.71
CA SER A 271 27.89 12.90 0.77
C SER A 271 26.86 14.02 0.72
N GLY A 272 25.63 13.72 0.33
CA GLY A 272 24.54 14.68 0.07
C GLY A 272 24.68 15.39 -1.27
N LYS A 273 25.73 15.10 -2.05
CA LYS A 273 25.95 15.74 -3.36
C LYS A 273 25.32 14.97 -4.51
N GLU A 274 25.11 13.67 -4.35
CA GLU A 274 24.81 12.73 -5.41
C GLU A 274 23.48 13.08 -6.12
N THR A 275 22.39 13.23 -5.35
CA THR A 275 21.07 13.61 -5.88
C THR A 275 21.07 15.00 -6.48
N ARG A 276 21.77 15.94 -5.84
CA ARG A 276 21.94 17.32 -6.33
C ARG A 276 22.67 17.35 -7.67
N LEU A 277 23.76 16.60 -7.82
CA LEU A 277 24.53 16.52 -9.05
C LEU A 277 23.71 15.87 -10.18
N ALA A 278 22.95 14.82 -9.88
CA ALA A 278 22.05 14.20 -10.85
C ALA A 278 21.00 15.21 -11.35
N VAL A 279 20.26 15.88 -10.46
CA VAL A 279 19.24 16.87 -10.86
C VAL A 279 19.86 18.07 -11.60
N GLN A 280 21.05 18.54 -11.20
CA GLN A 280 21.76 19.60 -11.92
C GLN A 280 22.19 19.16 -13.32
N ALA A 281 22.66 17.91 -13.48
CA ALA A 281 22.97 17.34 -14.78
C ALA A 281 21.72 17.20 -15.65
N LEU A 282 20.59 16.78 -15.07
CA LEU A 282 19.31 16.74 -15.77
C LEU A 282 18.89 18.14 -16.22
N GLN A 283 19.01 19.17 -15.37
CA GLN A 283 18.70 20.54 -15.75
C GLN A 283 19.57 21.05 -16.92
N ARG A 284 20.87 20.72 -16.93
CA ARG A 284 21.78 21.04 -18.05
C ARG A 284 21.36 20.31 -19.32
N LEU A 285 21.01 19.03 -19.21
CA LEU A 285 20.55 18.22 -20.32
C LEU A 285 19.25 18.78 -20.91
N LEU A 286 18.31 19.22 -20.07
CA LEU A 286 17.07 19.88 -20.49
C LEU A 286 17.36 21.19 -21.21
N ALA A 287 18.18 22.06 -20.61
CA ALA A 287 18.57 23.34 -21.19
C ALA A 287 19.29 23.18 -22.53
N SER A 288 20.02 22.08 -22.74
CA SER A 288 20.66 21.77 -24.01
C SER A 288 19.66 21.53 -25.15
N GLY A 289 18.47 20.98 -24.87
CA GLY A 289 17.51 20.52 -25.88
C GLY A 289 17.95 19.28 -26.66
N VAL A 290 19.08 18.66 -26.33
CA VAL A 290 19.59 17.51 -27.09
C VAL A 290 18.66 16.30 -27.03
N TYR A 291 17.94 16.14 -25.91
CA TYR A 291 16.99 15.04 -25.73
C TYR A 291 15.73 15.19 -26.61
N ASP A 292 15.35 16.41 -27.01
CA ASP A 292 14.21 16.63 -27.93
C ASP A 292 14.55 16.12 -29.34
N THR A 293 15.81 16.27 -29.76
CA THR A 293 16.29 15.72 -31.03
C THR A 293 16.43 14.21 -31.00
N ALA A 294 16.46 13.59 -29.80
CA ALA A 294 16.56 12.16 -29.58
C ALA A 294 15.20 11.43 -29.69
N ALA A 295 14.09 12.18 -29.73
CA ALA A 295 12.72 11.66 -29.85
C ALA A 295 12.46 11.11 -31.26
N GLY A 296 12.94 9.89 -31.53
CA GLY A 296 12.56 9.10 -32.72
C GLY A 296 13.65 8.15 -33.20
N GLU A 297 13.21 6.94 -33.61
CA GLU A 297 14.00 5.94 -34.35
C GLU A 297 14.37 6.38 -35.78
N ARG A 298 13.72 7.42 -36.33
CA ARG A 298 13.82 7.79 -37.77
C ARG A 298 14.72 8.98 -38.09
N GLY A 299 15.65 9.34 -37.21
CA GLY A 299 16.52 10.52 -37.38
C GLY A 299 18.01 10.23 -37.25
N TRP A 300 18.48 9.07 -37.73
CA TRP A 300 19.87 8.65 -37.63
C TRP A 300 20.51 8.53 -39.01
N GLU A 301 21.56 9.32 -39.27
CA GLU A 301 22.52 9.04 -40.35
C GLU A 301 23.67 8.18 -39.80
N GLU A 302 24.15 7.22 -40.58
CA GLU A 302 25.33 6.41 -40.27
C GLU A 302 26.55 7.34 -40.11
N GLY A 303 27.10 7.46 -38.89
CA GLY A 303 28.26 8.32 -38.62
C GLY A 303 28.35 8.96 -37.23
N GLY A 304 27.36 8.76 -36.35
CA GLY A 304 27.55 8.93 -34.90
C GLY A 304 27.69 10.37 -34.38
N LYS A 305 27.13 11.38 -35.06
CA LYS A 305 26.94 12.71 -34.48
C LYS A 305 25.45 13.01 -34.33
N ARG A 306 24.91 12.78 -33.14
CA ARG A 306 23.62 13.32 -32.70
C ARG A 306 23.92 14.28 -31.56
N GLY A 307 23.44 15.49 -31.67
CA GLY A 307 23.82 16.63 -30.84
C GLY A 307 23.38 17.90 -31.53
N ASN A 308 22.92 18.91 -30.80
CA ASN A 308 23.06 20.25 -31.36
C ASN A 308 24.57 20.62 -31.31
N GLU A 309 24.96 21.75 -31.88
CA GLU A 309 26.37 22.19 -31.86
C GLU A 309 26.97 22.27 -30.44
N ARG A 310 26.14 22.21 -29.38
CA ARG A 310 26.55 22.36 -27.99
C ARG A 310 26.86 21.04 -27.25
N VAL A 311 26.20 19.92 -27.57
CA VAL A 311 26.34 18.65 -26.81
C VAL A 311 26.43 17.44 -27.71
N ARG A 312 27.53 16.69 -27.64
CA ARG A 312 27.69 15.40 -28.32
C ARG A 312 26.98 14.28 -27.57
N VAL A 313 26.43 13.32 -28.31
CA VAL A 313 25.80 12.10 -27.79
C VAL A 313 26.45 10.87 -28.41
N ARG A 314 26.74 9.87 -27.57
CA ARG A 314 27.27 8.57 -28.00
C ARG A 314 26.28 7.43 -27.74
N GLU A 315 26.31 6.44 -28.61
CA GLU A 315 25.56 5.18 -28.45
C GLU A 315 26.33 4.22 -27.54
N ARG A 316 25.61 3.46 -26.71
CA ARG A 316 26.16 2.35 -25.95
C ARG A 316 25.24 1.13 -26.04
N ASN A 317 25.83 -0.02 -26.33
CA ASN A 317 25.13 -1.30 -26.33
C ASN A 317 25.04 -1.82 -24.89
N ILE A 318 23.84 -2.21 -24.45
CA ILE A 318 23.57 -2.75 -23.10
C ILE A 318 23.22 -4.24 -23.12
N GLY A 319 23.48 -4.93 -24.24
CA GLY A 319 23.18 -6.35 -24.44
C GLY A 319 21.80 -6.58 -25.04
N GLY A 320 21.57 -7.78 -25.58
CA GLY A 320 20.27 -8.20 -26.12
C GLY A 320 19.77 -7.36 -27.31
N GLY A 321 20.68 -6.70 -28.05
CA GLY A 321 20.33 -5.80 -29.16
C GLY A 321 19.80 -4.43 -28.72
N LYS A 322 19.77 -4.16 -27.41
CA LYS A 322 19.27 -2.91 -26.84
C LYS A 322 20.37 -1.85 -26.78
N LYS A 323 19.97 -0.59 -26.94
CA LYS A 323 20.87 0.55 -27.05
C LYS A 323 20.40 1.68 -26.13
N VAL A 324 21.37 2.37 -25.54
CA VAL A 324 21.17 3.61 -24.81
C VAL A 324 22.03 4.72 -25.41
N TRP A 325 21.56 5.94 -25.30
CA TRP A 325 22.30 7.11 -25.76
C TRP A 325 22.60 8.01 -24.59
N ILE A 326 23.85 8.45 -24.52
CA ILE A 326 24.36 9.22 -23.41
C ILE A 326 25.06 10.47 -23.91
N ALA A 327 24.80 11.60 -23.26
CA ALA A 327 25.47 12.86 -23.55
C ALA A 327 26.90 12.85 -22.99
N GLU A 328 27.82 13.48 -23.70
CA GLU A 328 29.20 13.65 -23.25
C GLU A 328 29.26 14.58 -22.02
N PRO A 329 29.82 14.13 -20.87
CA PRO A 329 29.84 14.91 -19.63
C PRO A 329 30.50 16.29 -19.79
N ASP A 330 31.67 16.35 -20.46
CA ASP A 330 32.42 17.59 -20.68
C ASP A 330 31.62 18.65 -21.43
N ASP A 331 30.70 18.23 -22.31
CA ASP A 331 29.87 19.17 -23.06
C ASP A 331 28.68 19.64 -22.22
N LEU A 332 28.11 18.76 -21.39
CA LEU A 332 27.04 19.12 -20.45
C LEU A 332 27.53 20.12 -19.39
N GLU A 333 28.73 19.94 -18.86
CA GLU A 333 29.28 20.84 -17.83
C GLU A 333 29.46 22.29 -18.30
N LYS A 334 29.67 22.49 -19.61
CA LYS A 334 29.76 23.83 -20.22
C LYS A 334 28.41 24.56 -20.26
N ILE A 335 27.30 23.86 -20.05
CA ILE A 335 25.97 24.47 -20.05
C ILE A 335 25.75 25.19 -18.72
N ASN A 336 25.72 26.50 -18.79
CA ASN A 336 25.42 27.31 -17.62
C ASN A 336 23.90 27.31 -17.32
N VAL A 337 23.55 26.75 -16.16
CA VAL A 337 22.19 26.75 -15.59
C VAL A 337 22.13 27.49 -14.25
N SER A 338 23.16 28.28 -13.92
CA SER A 338 23.25 29.02 -12.65
C SER A 338 22.29 30.21 -12.58
N ASP A 339 21.85 30.71 -13.73
CA ASP A 339 20.91 31.82 -13.86
C ASP A 339 19.58 31.28 -14.42
N PRO A 340 18.60 31.01 -13.54
CA PRO A 340 17.34 30.37 -13.95
C PRO A 340 16.47 31.24 -14.88
N GLU A 341 16.71 32.56 -14.93
CA GLU A 341 15.99 33.47 -15.83
C GLU A 341 16.46 33.33 -17.28
N LYS A 342 17.69 32.83 -17.48
CA LYS A 342 18.28 32.57 -18.80
C LYS A 342 17.94 31.19 -19.36
N ILE A 343 17.29 30.34 -18.58
CA ILE A 343 16.80 29.04 -19.03
C ILE A 343 15.42 29.24 -19.67
N ASP A 344 15.19 28.60 -20.80
CA ASP A 344 13.85 28.47 -21.37
C ASP A 344 12.91 27.90 -20.30
N GLN A 345 11.88 28.68 -19.94
CA GLN A 345 10.98 28.33 -18.84
C GLN A 345 10.24 27.02 -19.10
N THR A 346 10.05 26.62 -20.36
CA THR A 346 9.43 25.32 -20.72
C THR A 346 10.32 24.12 -20.41
N ARG A 347 11.62 24.35 -20.18
CA ARG A 347 12.66 23.33 -19.91
C ARG A 347 13.24 23.42 -18.50
N ARG A 348 12.65 24.27 -17.66
CA ARG A 348 13.12 24.50 -16.30
C ARG A 348 12.45 23.54 -15.33
N ILE A 349 13.25 22.88 -14.52
CA ILE A 349 12.79 22.14 -13.35
C ILE A 349 12.42 23.18 -12.28
N THR A 350 11.18 23.11 -11.83
CA THR A 350 10.63 24.07 -10.84
C THR A 350 10.17 23.39 -9.57
N HIS A 351 9.86 22.09 -9.65
CA HIS A 351 9.34 21.31 -8.54
C HIS A 351 10.01 19.94 -8.52
N LEU A 352 10.09 19.38 -7.32
CA LEU A 352 10.51 18.00 -7.10
C LEU A 352 9.32 17.16 -6.67
N PHE A 353 9.44 15.84 -6.73
CA PHE A 353 8.55 14.92 -6.04
C PHE A 353 9.32 13.64 -5.70
N SER A 354 8.71 12.74 -4.93
CA SER A 354 9.35 11.47 -4.56
C SER A 354 9.34 10.48 -5.72
N ALA A 355 10.46 9.79 -5.94
CA ALA A 355 10.46 8.64 -6.84
C ALA A 355 9.59 7.52 -6.26
N GLU A 356 9.76 7.29 -4.96
CA GLU A 356 8.97 6.40 -4.12
C GLU A 356 8.82 7.04 -2.73
N ILE A 357 7.68 6.80 -2.08
CA ILE A 357 7.44 7.28 -0.71
C ILE A 357 8.07 6.38 0.37
N GLY A 358 8.50 5.18 -0.01
CA GLY A 358 9.09 4.22 0.91
C GLY A 358 10.51 4.58 1.33
N GLY A 359 10.80 4.43 2.63
CA GLY A 359 12.16 4.46 3.16
C GLY A 359 12.92 5.77 2.94
N ALA A 360 14.23 5.67 2.70
CA ALA A 360 15.16 6.80 2.58
C ALA A 360 14.87 7.70 1.36
N ASN A 361 14.31 7.14 0.29
CA ASN A 361 14.03 7.88 -0.94
C ASN A 361 12.93 8.93 -0.78
N SER A 362 12.07 8.82 0.23
CA SER A 362 11.12 9.87 0.61
C SER A 362 11.80 11.18 1.03
N PHE A 363 12.99 11.12 1.62
CA PHE A 363 13.70 12.32 2.09
C PHE A 363 14.59 12.96 1.04
N ALA A 364 14.99 12.20 0.01
CA ALA A 364 15.85 12.71 -1.05
C ALA A 364 15.31 14.00 -1.70
N PRO A 365 14.03 14.12 -2.11
CA PRO A 365 13.50 15.37 -2.66
C PRO A 365 13.33 16.46 -1.59
N LEU A 366 13.07 16.11 -0.32
CA LEU A 366 12.92 17.08 0.77
C LEU A 366 14.25 17.80 1.07
N VAL A 367 15.33 17.02 1.19
CA VAL A 367 16.67 17.56 1.40
C VAL A 367 17.12 18.36 0.18
N LEU A 368 16.95 17.80 -1.02
CA LEU A 368 17.33 18.47 -2.25
C LEU A 368 16.53 19.77 -2.46
N GLY A 369 15.23 19.76 -2.14
CA GLY A 369 14.37 20.93 -2.21
C GLY A 369 14.84 22.06 -1.31
N ALA A 370 15.25 21.76 -0.07
CA ALA A 370 15.86 22.75 0.82
C ALA A 370 17.21 23.29 0.31
N GLU A 371 18.02 22.44 -0.33
CA GLU A 371 19.31 22.86 -0.89
C GLU A 371 19.18 23.74 -2.14
N LEU A 372 18.23 23.43 -3.02
CA LEU A 372 18.01 24.13 -4.27
C LEU A 372 16.93 25.23 -4.20
N GLY A 373 16.22 25.34 -3.08
CA GLY A 373 15.07 26.23 -2.95
C GLY A 373 13.87 25.81 -3.80
N LEU A 374 13.74 24.51 -4.09
CA LEU A 374 12.65 23.96 -4.88
C LEU A 374 11.60 23.30 -3.97
N PRO A 375 10.29 23.58 -4.15
CA PRO A 375 9.25 22.87 -3.43
C PRO A 375 9.08 21.42 -3.91
N VAL A 376 8.56 20.58 -3.02
CA VAL A 376 8.24 19.18 -3.29
C VAL A 376 6.73 19.04 -3.45
N LEU A 377 6.26 18.46 -4.56
CA LEU A 377 4.87 18.10 -4.73
C LEU A 377 4.54 16.90 -3.85
N ASP A 378 3.40 16.96 -3.17
CA ASP A 378 2.85 15.86 -2.39
C ASP A 378 2.30 14.77 -3.31
N ALA A 379 3.23 14.01 -3.89
CA ALA A 379 3.01 12.86 -4.72
C ALA A 379 4.30 12.04 -4.77
N ASP A 380 4.19 10.77 -5.13
CA ASP A 380 5.33 9.94 -5.47
C ASP A 380 5.03 9.04 -6.66
N GLY A 381 6.03 8.35 -7.19
CA GLY A 381 5.83 7.50 -8.35
C GLY A 381 5.49 6.05 -8.07
N MET A 382 5.44 5.57 -6.83
CA MET A 382 5.28 4.14 -6.53
C MET A 382 4.24 3.84 -5.45
N GLY A 383 3.91 4.78 -4.57
CA GLY A 383 2.94 4.64 -3.47
C GLY A 383 3.43 3.77 -2.31
N ARG A 384 4.57 3.12 -2.50
CA ARG A 384 5.34 2.27 -1.59
C ARG A 384 6.77 2.13 -2.14
N ALA A 385 7.64 1.38 -1.47
CA ALA A 385 8.87 0.92 -2.12
C ALA A 385 8.59 -0.27 -3.07
N PHE A 386 9.27 -0.26 -4.21
CA PHE A 386 9.29 -1.35 -5.18
C PHE A 386 10.73 -1.62 -5.66
N PRO A 387 11.07 -2.87 -6.02
CA PRO A 387 12.45 -3.23 -6.32
C PRO A 387 12.94 -2.74 -7.68
N GLU A 388 12.04 -2.42 -8.62
CA GLU A 388 12.38 -2.20 -10.03
C GLU A 388 11.79 -0.93 -10.63
N LEU A 389 12.58 -0.20 -11.41
CA LEU A 389 12.17 1.10 -12.00
C LEU A 389 10.94 1.01 -12.90
N GLN A 390 10.71 -0.12 -13.57
CA GLN A 390 9.50 -0.33 -14.39
C GLN A 390 8.20 -0.25 -13.58
N MET A 391 8.27 -0.39 -12.26
CA MET A 391 7.14 -0.26 -11.33
C MET A 391 6.82 1.20 -10.99
N PHE A 392 7.60 2.16 -11.50
CA PHE A 392 7.33 3.59 -11.40
C PHE A 392 6.07 3.94 -12.21
N SER A 393 5.01 4.35 -11.52
CA SER A 393 3.66 4.61 -12.03
C SER A 393 3.65 5.49 -13.29
N PRO A 394 4.44 6.59 -13.39
CA PRO A 394 4.52 7.34 -14.64
C PRO A 394 4.95 6.49 -15.85
N LEU A 395 5.88 5.55 -15.70
CA LEU A 395 6.28 4.63 -16.79
C LEU A 395 5.20 3.59 -17.08
N ILE A 396 4.55 3.07 -16.04
CA ILE A 396 3.35 2.22 -16.18
C ILE A 396 2.29 2.95 -17.00
N TYR A 397 2.19 4.28 -16.93
CA TYR A 397 1.22 5.08 -17.68
C TYR A 397 1.82 5.80 -18.90
N GLY A 398 2.92 5.28 -19.43
CA GLY A 398 3.45 5.68 -20.75
C GLY A 398 4.26 6.98 -20.78
N CYS A 399 4.66 7.54 -19.63
CA CYS A 399 5.73 8.54 -19.63
C CYS A 399 7.04 7.89 -20.09
N ARG A 400 7.87 8.71 -20.72
CA ARG A 400 9.19 8.29 -21.20
C ARG A 400 10.17 8.13 -20.03
N PRO A 401 11.08 7.14 -20.07
CA PRO A 401 12.11 6.96 -19.06
C PRO A 401 13.29 7.93 -19.21
N TYR A 402 13.33 8.78 -20.24
CA TYR A 402 14.40 9.73 -20.51
C TYR A 402 13.85 11.15 -20.70
N PRO A 403 14.66 12.22 -20.59
CA PRO A 403 16.05 12.20 -20.13
C PRO A 403 16.16 11.80 -18.66
N SER A 404 17.19 11.04 -18.31
CA SER A 404 17.46 10.60 -16.93
C SER A 404 18.95 10.66 -16.64
N THR A 405 19.33 10.84 -15.39
CA THR A 405 20.74 11.01 -15.00
C THR A 405 21.08 10.26 -13.72
N VAL A 406 22.33 9.85 -13.59
CA VAL A 406 22.92 9.36 -12.33
C VAL A 406 24.22 10.09 -12.04
N ALA A 407 24.52 10.28 -10.75
CA ALA A 407 25.75 10.91 -10.31
C ALA A 407 26.29 10.28 -9.01
N ASP A 408 27.60 10.20 -8.89
CA ASP A 408 28.26 9.67 -7.68
C ASP A 408 28.76 10.76 -6.74
N ASN A 409 29.38 10.34 -5.64
CA ASN A 409 29.91 11.24 -4.61
C ASN A 409 31.22 11.94 -5.02
N LYS A 410 31.85 11.52 -6.12
CA LYS A 410 33.10 12.07 -6.65
C LYS A 410 32.86 13.14 -7.72
N GLY A 411 31.63 13.25 -8.22
CA GLY A 411 31.26 14.22 -9.25
C GLY A 411 31.04 13.60 -10.62
N GLU A 412 31.21 12.28 -10.78
CA GLU A 412 30.99 11.62 -12.06
C GLU A 412 29.49 11.61 -12.38
N VAL A 413 29.16 11.96 -13.63
CA VAL A 413 27.78 12.07 -14.12
C VAL A 413 27.60 11.22 -15.37
N ILE A 414 26.51 10.46 -15.40
CA ILE A 414 26.01 9.81 -16.62
C ILE A 414 24.63 10.37 -16.93
N ALA A 415 24.45 10.86 -18.16
CA ALA A 415 23.22 11.49 -18.60
C ALA A 415 22.64 10.75 -19.82
N CYS A 416 21.56 10.01 -19.60
CA CYS A 416 20.82 9.28 -20.61
C CYS A 416 19.87 10.21 -21.38
N THR A 417 20.07 10.31 -22.69
CA THR A 417 19.25 11.12 -23.60
C THR A 417 18.15 10.31 -24.27
N TYR A 418 18.32 8.99 -24.38
CA TYR A 418 17.32 8.07 -24.91
C TYR A 418 17.57 6.64 -24.43
N VAL A 419 16.47 5.94 -24.14
CA VAL A 419 16.40 4.50 -23.86
C VAL A 419 14.98 4.01 -24.17
N ALA A 420 14.84 2.75 -24.59
CA ALA A 420 13.57 2.21 -25.06
C ALA A 420 12.53 2.02 -23.94
N GLY A 421 12.94 1.55 -22.76
CA GLY A 421 12.02 1.27 -21.66
C GLY A 421 12.63 1.49 -20.27
N GLY A 422 11.75 1.49 -19.26
CA GLY A 422 12.16 1.65 -17.86
C GLY A 422 13.10 0.55 -17.36
N LYS A 423 12.87 -0.70 -17.79
CA LYS A 423 13.74 -1.82 -17.44
C LYS A 423 15.14 -1.67 -18.03
N ASP A 424 15.21 -1.25 -19.29
CA ASP A 424 16.48 -1.03 -19.98
C ASP A 424 17.29 0.12 -19.34
N LEU A 425 16.59 1.16 -18.88
CA LEU A 425 17.20 2.25 -18.12
C LEU A 425 17.77 1.75 -16.79
N GLU A 426 17.00 0.96 -16.06
CA GLU A 426 17.45 0.35 -14.80
C GLU A 426 18.68 -0.52 -15.02
N ASP A 427 18.65 -1.46 -15.96
CA ASP A 427 19.76 -2.37 -16.24
C ASP A 427 21.02 -1.58 -16.58
N PHE A 428 20.89 -0.52 -17.39
CA PHE A 428 21.98 0.39 -17.70
C PHE A 428 22.52 1.12 -16.47
N PHE A 429 21.66 1.78 -15.71
CA PHE A 429 22.08 2.53 -14.53
C PHE A 429 22.64 1.65 -13.43
N ARG A 430 22.15 0.41 -13.25
CA ARG A 430 22.70 -0.53 -12.26
C ARG A 430 24.15 -0.86 -12.57
N VAL A 431 24.50 -1.06 -13.84
CA VAL A 431 25.91 -1.24 -14.26
C VAL A 431 26.75 0.00 -13.91
N GLU A 432 26.24 1.21 -14.17
CA GLU A 432 26.95 2.44 -13.80
C GLU A 432 27.08 2.61 -12.28
N CYS A 433 26.05 2.28 -11.52
CA CYS A 433 26.05 2.31 -10.06
C CYS A 433 27.13 1.40 -9.46
N VAL A 434 27.37 0.21 -10.04
CA VAL A 434 28.50 -0.65 -9.62
C VAL A 434 29.82 0.09 -9.80
N ARG A 435 30.03 0.73 -10.96
CA ARG A 435 31.25 1.52 -11.25
C ARG A 435 31.41 2.72 -10.32
N MET A 436 30.30 3.31 -9.89
CA MET A 436 30.21 4.42 -8.95
C MET A 436 30.41 4.00 -7.48
N GLY A 437 30.66 2.71 -7.21
CA GLY A 437 30.89 2.19 -5.86
C GLY A 437 29.61 1.77 -5.15
N MET A 438 28.69 1.14 -5.89
CA MET A 438 27.46 0.48 -5.41
C MET A 438 26.37 1.41 -4.85
N SER A 439 26.54 2.73 -4.99
CA SER A 439 25.53 3.73 -4.65
C SER A 439 25.73 5.00 -5.48
N CYS A 440 24.65 5.55 -6.02
CA CYS A 440 24.63 6.83 -6.71
C CYS A 440 23.28 7.55 -6.50
N GLY A 441 23.27 8.86 -6.75
CA GLY A 441 22.05 9.64 -6.87
C GLY A 441 21.48 9.48 -8.28
N ILE A 442 20.16 9.45 -8.39
CA ILE A 442 19.43 9.32 -9.64
C ILE A 442 18.39 10.43 -9.75
N SER A 443 18.18 10.88 -10.99
CA SER A 443 17.03 11.72 -11.35
C SER A 443 16.40 11.15 -12.63
N LEU A 444 15.09 10.91 -12.56
CA LEU A 444 14.32 10.28 -13.62
C LEU A 444 13.73 11.29 -14.59
N GLY A 445 13.08 10.77 -15.63
CA GLY A 445 12.32 11.53 -16.62
C GLY A 445 11.48 12.64 -16.01
N VAL A 446 11.40 13.76 -16.73
CA VAL A 446 10.60 14.92 -16.34
C VAL A 446 9.13 14.73 -16.65
N LEU A 447 8.28 15.30 -15.81
CA LEU A 447 6.83 15.28 -15.90
C LEU A 447 6.28 16.71 -15.93
N THR A 448 5.14 16.89 -16.58
CA THR A 448 4.29 18.08 -16.37
C THR A 448 3.44 17.91 -15.11
N LEU A 449 2.84 19.01 -14.62
CA LEU A 449 1.87 18.93 -13.52
C LEU A 449 0.70 17.98 -13.85
N GLU A 450 0.18 18.06 -15.08
CA GLU A 450 -0.89 17.17 -15.55
C GLU A 450 -0.48 15.70 -15.49
N GLU A 451 0.75 15.37 -15.88
CA GLU A 451 1.26 14.01 -15.77
C GLU A 451 1.44 13.56 -14.32
N VAL A 452 1.90 14.44 -13.42
CA VAL A 452 1.94 14.12 -11.98
C VAL A 452 0.53 13.83 -11.47
N LEU A 453 -0.43 14.71 -11.75
CA LEU A 453 -1.81 14.57 -11.31
C LEU A 453 -2.46 13.29 -11.82
N ASN A 454 -2.18 12.89 -13.07
CA ASN A 454 -2.84 11.75 -13.71
C ASN A 454 -2.08 10.43 -13.61
N LYS A 455 -0.76 10.46 -13.43
CA LYS A 455 0.11 9.27 -13.58
C LYS A 455 1.04 8.99 -12.39
N ALA A 456 1.20 9.90 -11.44
CA ALA A 456 1.89 9.63 -10.17
C ALA A 456 0.91 9.03 -9.14
N ILE A 457 1.29 8.90 -7.87
CA ILE A 457 0.37 8.60 -6.77
C ILE A 457 0.27 9.85 -5.90
N PRO A 458 -0.92 10.45 -5.77
CA PRO A 458 -1.07 11.72 -5.08
C PRO A 458 -1.05 11.54 -3.55
N LEU A 459 -0.66 12.61 -2.86
CA LEU A 459 -0.76 12.79 -1.41
C LEU A 459 0.01 11.80 -0.53
N THR A 460 1.09 11.22 -1.04
CA THR A 460 1.83 10.19 -0.31
C THR A 460 2.76 10.75 0.76
N MET A 461 3.24 12.00 0.65
CA MET A 461 3.92 12.67 1.77
C MET A 461 2.96 12.95 2.91
N SER A 462 1.74 13.40 2.61
CA SER A 462 0.70 13.56 3.62
C SER A 462 0.32 12.22 4.25
N MET A 463 0.18 11.15 3.45
CA MET A 463 -0.08 9.80 3.96
C MET A 463 1.03 9.32 4.91
N ALA A 464 2.29 9.48 4.52
CA ALA A 464 3.43 9.17 5.38
C ALA A 464 3.37 9.96 6.68
N TRP A 465 3.15 11.28 6.58
CA TRP A 465 3.02 12.11 7.77
C TRP A 465 1.86 11.67 8.66
N GLN A 466 0.67 11.40 8.12
CA GLN A 466 -0.52 10.96 8.87
C GLN A 466 -0.25 9.64 9.61
N LEU A 467 0.38 8.67 8.96
CA LEU A 467 0.76 7.39 9.58
C LEU A 467 1.73 7.59 10.74
N GLY A 468 2.82 8.32 10.52
CA GLY A 468 3.79 8.60 11.59
C GLY A 468 3.19 9.44 12.71
N ARG A 469 2.29 10.37 12.37
CA ARG A 469 1.57 11.20 13.33
C ARG A 469 0.65 10.36 14.21
N ALA A 470 -0.08 9.40 13.63
CA ALA A 470 -0.93 8.47 14.36
C ALA A 470 -0.11 7.59 15.33
N VAL A 471 1.07 7.11 14.92
CA VAL A 471 1.98 6.37 15.81
C VAL A 471 2.43 7.24 16.97
N ARG A 472 2.89 8.46 16.71
CA ARG A 472 3.36 9.38 17.76
C ARG A 472 2.24 9.79 18.72
N ARG A 473 1.03 10.00 18.19
CA ARG A 473 -0.17 10.24 18.99
C ARG A 473 -0.47 9.05 19.89
N ALA A 474 -0.47 7.83 19.35
CA ALA A 474 -0.72 6.63 20.14
C ALA A 474 0.32 6.43 21.25
N GLN A 475 1.61 6.70 20.97
CA GLN A 475 2.68 6.67 21.96
C GLN A 475 2.44 7.66 23.10
N ARG A 476 2.07 8.92 22.78
CA ARG A 476 1.81 9.96 23.79
C ARG A 476 0.56 9.69 24.62
N CYS A 477 -0.47 9.12 24.00
CA CYS A 477 -1.73 8.80 24.66
C CYS A 477 -1.74 7.41 25.30
N HIS A 478 -0.65 6.64 25.20
CA HIS A 478 -0.54 5.26 25.66
C HIS A 478 -1.66 4.34 25.11
N THR A 479 -2.00 4.50 23.83
CA THR A 479 -2.97 3.65 23.11
C THR A 479 -2.26 2.72 22.13
N SER A 480 -3.00 1.78 21.53
CA SER A 480 -2.44 0.80 20.59
C SER A 480 -1.89 1.48 19.32
N VAL A 481 -0.58 1.35 19.10
CA VAL A 481 0.10 1.82 17.88
C VAL A 481 -0.35 1.05 16.64
N LEU A 482 -0.64 -0.25 16.79
CA LEU A 482 -1.07 -1.10 15.68
C LEU A 482 -2.48 -0.72 15.20
N GLU A 483 -3.39 -0.49 16.15
CA GLU A 483 -4.74 -0.02 15.83
C GLU A 483 -4.70 1.38 15.20
N ALA A 484 -3.83 2.26 15.71
CA ALA A 484 -3.63 3.60 15.15
C ALA A 484 -3.14 3.56 13.70
N ILE A 485 -2.17 2.69 13.38
CA ILE A 485 -1.69 2.49 12.00
C ILE A 485 -2.82 1.92 11.12
N SER A 486 -3.48 0.84 11.57
CA SER A 486 -4.53 0.19 10.78
C SER A 486 -5.72 1.11 10.50
N ALA A 487 -6.10 1.97 11.45
CA ALA A 487 -7.25 2.86 11.31
C ALA A 487 -7.01 4.00 10.30
N GLN A 488 -5.76 4.45 10.11
CA GLN A 488 -5.46 5.59 9.23
C GLN A 488 -5.65 5.27 7.74
N GLN A 489 -5.43 4.02 7.32
CA GLN A 489 -5.38 3.64 5.90
C GLN A 489 -6.21 2.40 5.58
N ASN A 490 -7.26 2.12 6.37
CA ASN A 490 -8.05 0.88 6.26
C ASN A 490 -7.16 -0.37 6.23
N GLY A 491 -6.10 -0.34 7.03
CA GLY A 491 -5.15 -1.43 7.16
C GLY A 491 -5.72 -2.58 7.97
N THR A 492 -5.11 -3.75 7.78
CA THR A 492 -5.45 -4.98 8.50
C THR A 492 -4.24 -5.42 9.31
N VAL A 493 -4.40 -5.58 10.63
CA VAL A 493 -3.40 -6.29 11.45
C VAL A 493 -3.52 -7.78 11.15
N LEU A 494 -2.52 -8.33 10.46
CA LEU A 494 -2.48 -9.73 10.07
C LEU A 494 -2.19 -10.61 11.27
N VAL A 495 -1.11 -10.30 12.01
CA VAL A 495 -0.70 -11.00 13.24
C VAL A 495 0.10 -10.06 14.15
N VAL A 496 0.04 -10.31 15.46
CA VAL A 496 1.00 -9.79 16.44
C VAL A 496 1.74 -10.97 17.02
N GLY A 497 3.06 -10.95 16.98
CA GLY A 497 3.83 -12.16 17.22
C GLY A 497 5.30 -11.93 17.54
N LYS A 498 6.04 -13.03 17.63
CA LYS A 498 7.50 -13.05 17.78
C LYS A 498 8.13 -13.72 16.56
N VAL A 499 9.22 -13.17 16.05
CA VAL A 499 10.01 -13.80 14.99
C VAL A 499 10.71 -15.03 15.56
N THR A 500 10.39 -16.22 15.05
CA THR A 500 10.92 -17.52 15.51
C THR A 500 11.84 -18.19 14.50
N ASP A 501 11.81 -17.77 13.24
CA ASP A 501 12.77 -18.21 12.24
C ASP A 501 13.02 -17.07 11.24
N VAL A 502 14.26 -16.98 10.75
CA VAL A 502 14.68 -15.94 9.82
C VAL A 502 15.81 -16.43 8.93
N VAL A 503 15.62 -16.32 7.62
CA VAL A 503 16.62 -16.66 6.61
C VAL A 503 16.85 -15.46 5.72
N HIS A 504 18.12 -15.03 5.63
CA HIS A 504 18.59 -13.96 4.75
C HIS A 504 19.45 -14.55 3.64
N VAL A 505 19.11 -14.25 2.38
CA VAL A 505 19.89 -14.68 1.21
C VAL A 505 20.06 -13.52 0.25
N THR A 506 21.29 -13.24 -0.18
CA THR A 506 21.52 -12.28 -1.27
C THR A 506 21.62 -13.04 -2.60
N GLN A 507 20.71 -12.76 -3.54
CA GLN A 507 20.69 -13.42 -4.85
C GLN A 507 20.39 -12.41 -5.95
N GLY A 508 21.23 -12.38 -7.01
CA GLY A 508 21.03 -11.49 -8.16
C GLY A 508 21.07 -9.99 -7.85
N GLY A 509 21.77 -9.59 -6.77
CA GLY A 509 21.83 -8.18 -6.33
C GLY A 509 20.66 -7.73 -5.46
N PHE A 510 19.72 -8.62 -5.14
CA PHE A 510 18.58 -8.36 -4.25
C PHE A 510 18.73 -9.16 -2.95
N GLY A 511 18.34 -8.56 -1.82
CA GLY A 511 18.18 -9.26 -0.56
C GLY A 511 16.85 -10.01 -0.53
N ARG A 512 16.88 -11.29 -0.21
CA ARG A 512 15.69 -12.09 0.07
C ARG A 512 15.62 -12.40 1.54
N LEU A 513 14.42 -12.27 2.09
CA LEU A 513 14.11 -12.59 3.47
C LEU A 513 12.94 -13.57 3.49
N GLU A 514 13.07 -14.59 4.33
CA GLU A 514 11.98 -15.43 4.80
C GLU A 514 11.94 -15.35 6.31
N ALA A 515 10.84 -14.85 6.89
CA ALA A 515 10.65 -14.76 8.34
C ALA A 515 9.39 -15.52 8.76
N VAL A 516 9.51 -16.33 9.81
CA VAL A 516 8.36 -16.96 10.47
C VAL A 516 8.04 -16.17 11.74
N VAL A 517 6.79 -15.74 11.85
CA VAL A 517 6.25 -15.04 13.01
C VAL A 517 5.24 -15.94 13.71
N GLU A 518 5.54 -16.31 14.95
CA GLU A 518 4.63 -17.05 15.81
C GLU A 518 3.75 -16.06 16.59
N GLY A 519 2.43 -16.23 16.50
CA GLY A 519 1.47 -15.33 17.10
C GLY A 519 1.53 -15.33 18.63
N LEU A 520 1.28 -14.16 19.20
CA LEU A 520 1.16 -13.92 20.64
C LEU A 520 -0.30 -13.62 21.01
N ASP A 521 -0.62 -13.78 22.30
CA ASP A 521 -1.94 -13.46 22.86
C ASP A 521 -3.10 -14.10 22.07
N ILE A 522 -3.96 -13.29 21.46
CA ILE A 522 -5.12 -13.75 20.66
C ILE A 522 -4.72 -14.48 19.37
N TYR A 523 -3.44 -14.42 18.98
CA TYR A 523 -2.88 -15.09 17.80
C TYR A 523 -2.08 -16.36 18.18
N ARG A 524 -2.03 -16.74 19.47
CA ARG A 524 -1.25 -17.89 19.95
C ARG A 524 -1.69 -19.18 19.25
N GLY A 525 -0.72 -20.04 18.92
CA GLY A 525 -0.96 -21.31 18.22
C GLY A 525 -0.96 -21.18 16.70
N HIS A 526 -0.82 -19.96 16.18
CA HIS A 526 -0.78 -19.70 14.75
C HIS A 526 0.55 -19.12 14.32
N LYS A 527 0.99 -19.46 13.11
CA LYS A 527 2.24 -18.98 12.52
C LYS A 527 1.97 -18.39 11.14
N VAL A 528 2.71 -17.35 10.80
CA VAL A 528 2.72 -16.79 9.45
C VAL A 528 4.14 -16.70 8.93
N LYS A 529 4.29 -16.80 7.62
CA LYS A 529 5.54 -16.64 6.89
C LYS A 529 5.48 -15.37 6.07
N VAL A 530 6.46 -14.48 6.26
CA VAL A 530 6.64 -13.24 5.50
C VAL A 530 7.82 -13.43 4.56
N SER A 531 7.59 -13.21 3.25
CA SER A 531 8.63 -13.30 2.22
C SER A 531 8.89 -11.94 1.59
N ALA A 532 10.16 -11.64 1.33
CA ALA A 532 10.59 -10.36 0.78
C ALA A 532 11.67 -10.49 -0.32
N LYS A 533 11.69 -9.53 -1.25
CA LYS A 533 12.73 -9.29 -2.27
C LYS A 533 13.06 -7.80 -2.22
N ASN A 534 13.97 -7.41 -1.33
CA ASN A 534 14.17 -6.08 -0.75
C ASN A 534 12.96 -5.57 0.06
N GLU A 535 11.76 -5.68 -0.50
CA GLU A 535 10.49 -5.33 0.15
C GLU A 535 9.65 -6.58 0.42
N ASN A 536 8.88 -6.56 1.51
CA ASN A 536 7.89 -7.59 1.83
C ASN A 536 6.82 -7.61 0.72
N PHE A 537 6.64 -8.76 0.09
CA PHE A 537 5.73 -8.91 -1.05
C PHE A 537 4.64 -9.95 -0.82
N ILE A 538 4.75 -10.81 0.20
CA ILE A 538 3.70 -11.78 0.53
C ILE A 538 3.75 -12.23 2.00
N VAL A 539 2.56 -12.48 2.56
CA VAL A 539 2.36 -13.12 3.87
C VAL A 539 1.48 -14.34 3.68
N ARG A 540 1.91 -15.49 4.17
CA ARG A 540 1.16 -16.75 4.15
C ARG A 540 0.94 -17.27 5.56
N TYR A 541 -0.19 -17.92 5.77
CA TYR A 541 -0.40 -18.77 6.94
C TYR A 541 0.51 -20.00 6.85
N VAL A 542 1.01 -20.49 7.99
CA VAL A 542 1.80 -21.73 8.07
C VAL A 542 0.92 -22.81 8.65
N GLU A 543 0.62 -23.83 7.84
CA GLU A 543 -0.13 -25.02 8.25
C GLU A 543 0.83 -26.06 8.83
N GLU A 544 0.50 -26.66 9.99
CA GLU A 544 1.41 -27.61 10.67
C GLU A 544 1.50 -28.98 9.96
N GLU A 545 0.50 -29.34 9.14
CA GLU A 545 0.34 -30.69 8.57
C GLU A 545 0.39 -30.76 7.04
N ALA A 546 0.54 -29.64 6.32
CA ALA A 546 0.53 -29.62 4.85
C ALA A 546 1.94 -29.46 4.26
N GLU A 547 2.31 -30.31 3.29
CA GLU A 547 3.52 -30.16 2.46
C GLU A 547 3.45 -28.96 1.48
N GLY A 548 2.42 -28.10 1.59
CA GLY A 548 2.12 -26.99 0.68
C GLY A 548 2.37 -25.59 1.25
N GLU A 549 2.33 -24.57 0.39
CA GLU A 549 2.30 -23.17 0.83
C GLU A 549 0.91 -22.83 1.39
N GLY A 550 0.81 -22.50 2.68
CA GLY A 550 -0.47 -22.19 3.31
C GLY A 550 -1.14 -20.91 2.79
N ALA A 551 -2.38 -20.66 3.23
CA ALA A 551 -3.24 -19.60 2.70
C ALA A 551 -2.58 -18.20 2.63
N VAL A 552 -2.70 -17.53 1.48
CA VAL A 552 -2.20 -16.16 1.27
C VAL A 552 -3.07 -15.17 2.05
N MET A 553 -2.44 -14.42 2.94
CA MET A 553 -3.11 -13.42 3.79
C MET A 553 -3.06 -12.02 3.17
N ALA A 554 -1.93 -11.69 2.56
CA ALA A 554 -1.68 -10.43 1.87
C ALA A 554 -0.57 -10.64 0.84
N CYS A 555 -0.62 -9.90 -0.27
CA CYS A 555 0.44 -9.92 -1.28
C CYS A 555 0.53 -8.57 -2.00
N THR A 556 1.65 -8.35 -2.69
CA THR A 556 1.85 -7.20 -3.58
C THR A 556 0.69 -7.06 -4.58
N PRO A 557 0.22 -5.83 -4.89
CA PRO A 557 0.80 -4.53 -4.55
C PRO A 557 0.51 -4.00 -3.13
N ASP A 558 -0.30 -4.67 -2.31
CA ASP A 558 -0.62 -4.21 -0.96
C ASP A 558 0.62 -4.08 -0.07
N LEU A 559 0.64 -3.04 0.75
CA LEU A 559 1.78 -2.64 1.56
C LEU A 559 1.90 -3.54 2.78
N ILE A 560 2.89 -4.43 2.80
CA ILE A 560 3.14 -5.34 3.91
C ILE A 560 4.19 -4.74 4.83
N CYS A 561 3.76 -4.35 6.02
CA CYS A 561 4.56 -3.59 6.99
C CYS A 561 4.88 -4.48 8.20
N LEU A 562 6.15 -4.59 8.56
CA LEU A 562 6.59 -5.13 9.84
C LEU A 562 6.92 -3.96 10.75
N VAL A 563 6.36 -3.97 11.95
CA VAL A 563 6.62 -2.93 12.95
C VAL A 563 6.96 -3.56 14.28
N ASP A 564 7.73 -2.87 15.09
CA ASP A 564 7.90 -3.21 16.50
C ASP A 564 6.54 -3.08 17.20
N SER A 565 6.08 -4.14 17.85
CA SER A 565 4.70 -4.20 18.36
C SER A 565 4.42 -3.22 19.51
N ASP A 566 5.46 -2.80 20.24
CA ASP A 566 5.34 -1.95 21.41
C ASP A 566 5.45 -0.47 21.03
N THR A 567 6.33 -0.15 20.08
CA THR A 567 6.66 1.22 19.69
C THR A 567 6.01 1.67 18.39
N GLY A 568 5.64 0.76 17.50
CA GLY A 568 5.09 1.07 16.18
C GLY A 568 6.13 1.54 15.16
N PHE A 569 7.42 1.48 15.49
CA PHE A 569 8.49 1.82 14.55
C PHE A 569 8.61 0.73 13.47
N PRO A 570 8.77 1.12 12.18
CA PRO A 570 8.93 0.17 11.09
C PRO A 570 10.24 -0.60 11.20
N ILE A 571 10.21 -1.86 10.80
CA ILE A 571 11.36 -2.77 10.77
C ILE A 571 11.68 -3.06 9.31
N THR A 572 12.88 -2.68 8.86
CA THR A 572 13.35 -3.01 7.50
C THR A 572 13.65 -4.50 7.39
N THR A 573 13.67 -5.03 6.17
CA THR A 573 13.94 -6.45 5.93
C THR A 573 15.29 -6.84 6.50
N GLU A 574 16.34 -6.04 6.29
CA GLU A 574 17.69 -6.29 6.82
C GLU A 574 17.74 -6.24 8.35
N ALA A 575 16.84 -5.48 8.95
CA ALA A 575 16.71 -5.41 10.39
C ALA A 575 15.91 -6.58 10.96
N VAL A 576 15.28 -7.49 10.21
CA VAL A 576 14.54 -8.60 10.84
C VAL A 576 15.51 -9.61 11.47
N ARG A 577 15.34 -9.90 12.77
CA ARG A 577 16.14 -10.87 13.54
C ARG A 577 15.27 -11.77 14.42
N TYR A 578 15.76 -12.97 14.72
CA TYR A 578 15.13 -13.88 15.68
C TYR A 578 14.88 -13.15 17.01
N GLY A 579 13.71 -13.37 17.59
CA GLY A 579 13.40 -12.86 18.92
C GLY A 579 12.58 -11.58 18.96
N LEU A 580 12.46 -10.85 17.85
CA LEU A 580 11.71 -9.59 17.82
C LEU A 580 10.23 -9.79 18.02
N ARG A 581 9.62 -8.89 18.79
CA ARG A 581 8.17 -8.77 18.89
C ARG A 581 7.68 -7.82 17.80
N VAL A 582 6.83 -8.32 16.91
CA VAL A 582 6.43 -7.62 15.70
C VAL A 582 4.93 -7.63 15.52
N GLY A 583 4.40 -6.53 15.01
CA GLY A 583 3.10 -6.48 14.34
C GLY A 583 3.32 -6.61 12.82
N VAL A 584 2.57 -7.49 12.17
CA VAL A 584 2.53 -7.59 10.71
C VAL A 584 1.22 -6.97 10.25
N LEU A 585 1.30 -5.92 9.45
CA LEU A 585 0.13 -5.22 8.92
C LEU A 585 0.13 -5.24 7.39
N ALA A 586 -1.06 -5.18 6.81
CA ALA A 586 -1.25 -4.93 5.39
C ALA A 586 -2.07 -3.65 5.21
N LEU A 587 -1.57 -2.69 4.41
CA LEU A 587 -2.32 -1.52 3.98
C LEU A 587 -2.70 -1.70 2.50
N PRO A 588 -3.89 -1.26 2.08
CA PRO A 588 -4.34 -1.38 0.70
C PRO A 588 -3.44 -0.57 -0.24
N ALA A 589 -3.14 -1.15 -1.40
CA ALA A 589 -2.44 -0.45 -2.47
C ALA A 589 -3.27 0.72 -3.01
N SER A 590 -2.58 1.72 -3.58
CA SER A 590 -3.24 2.77 -4.35
C SER A 590 -4.09 2.17 -5.46
N PRO A 591 -5.32 2.67 -5.72
CA PRO A 591 -6.14 2.21 -6.84
C PRO A 591 -5.43 2.27 -8.21
N ARG A 592 -4.46 3.18 -8.38
CA ARG A 592 -3.62 3.25 -9.59
C ARG A 592 -2.80 1.97 -9.76
N MET A 593 -2.30 1.39 -8.67
CA MET A 593 -1.55 0.14 -8.70
C MET A 593 -2.42 -1.12 -8.88
N LEU A 594 -3.75 -0.98 -8.88
CA LEU A 594 -4.70 -2.08 -9.06
C LEU A 594 -5.31 -2.16 -10.46
N THR A 595 -4.93 -1.25 -11.37
CA THR A 595 -5.36 -1.32 -12.77
C THR A 595 -4.77 -2.56 -13.46
N PRO A 596 -5.42 -3.14 -14.49
CA PRO A 596 -4.89 -4.31 -15.20
C PRO A 596 -3.45 -4.12 -15.67
N ARG A 597 -3.14 -2.96 -16.27
CA ARG A 597 -1.79 -2.60 -16.73
C ARG A 597 -0.77 -2.50 -15.59
N ALA A 598 -1.16 -1.98 -14.43
CA ALA A 598 -0.27 -1.94 -13.28
C ALA A 598 -0.03 -3.34 -12.71
N MET A 599 -1.08 -4.16 -12.59
CA MET A 599 -1.00 -5.52 -12.06
C MET A 599 -0.08 -6.44 -12.88
N GLU A 600 0.10 -6.18 -14.18
CA GLU A 600 1.11 -6.88 -15.00
C GLU A 600 2.55 -6.66 -14.50
N VAL A 601 2.83 -5.54 -13.84
CA VAL A 601 4.18 -5.11 -13.45
C VAL A 601 4.38 -5.13 -11.93
N VAL A 602 3.34 -4.88 -11.13
CA VAL A 602 3.41 -4.83 -9.65
C VAL A 602 2.64 -5.94 -8.94
N GLY A 603 1.86 -6.72 -9.68
CA GLY A 603 1.07 -7.83 -9.12
C GLY A 603 1.92 -9.06 -8.78
N PRO A 604 1.31 -10.08 -8.14
CA PRO A 604 2.02 -11.26 -7.65
C PRO A 604 2.87 -11.96 -8.73
N ALA A 605 2.34 -12.09 -9.94
CA ALA A 605 3.04 -12.73 -11.05
C ALA A 605 4.39 -12.06 -11.40
N ALA A 606 4.48 -10.72 -11.28
CA ALA A 606 5.73 -9.99 -11.53
C ALA A 606 6.82 -10.30 -10.48
N PHE A 607 6.42 -10.79 -9.31
CA PHE A 607 7.31 -11.26 -8.25
C PHE A 607 7.58 -12.77 -8.32
N GLY A 608 7.13 -13.44 -9.39
CA GLY A 608 7.29 -14.88 -9.59
C GLY A 608 6.22 -15.73 -8.91
N LEU A 609 5.17 -15.12 -8.37
CA LEU A 609 4.03 -15.81 -7.74
C LEU A 609 2.93 -16.08 -8.77
N THR A 610 3.20 -16.96 -9.74
CA THR A 610 2.29 -17.21 -10.87
C THR A 610 1.02 -17.96 -10.49
N ASP A 611 1.01 -18.60 -9.32
CA ASP A 611 -0.09 -19.34 -8.72
C ASP A 611 -0.91 -18.50 -7.72
N VAL A 612 -0.46 -17.30 -7.39
CA VAL A 612 -1.13 -16.42 -6.43
C VAL A 612 -2.05 -15.43 -7.14
N SER A 613 -3.34 -15.48 -6.81
CA SER A 613 -4.32 -14.47 -7.23
C SER A 613 -4.40 -13.35 -6.20
N TYR A 614 -4.44 -12.11 -6.68
CA TYR A 614 -4.57 -10.95 -5.81
C TYR A 614 -5.97 -10.88 -5.17
N HIS A 615 -6.00 -10.73 -3.86
CA HIS A 615 -7.21 -10.47 -3.08
C HIS A 615 -6.90 -9.43 -2.00
N PRO A 616 -7.89 -8.62 -1.57
CA PRO A 616 -7.71 -7.70 -0.46
C PRO A 616 -7.23 -8.42 0.82
N PRO A 617 -6.44 -7.75 1.69
CA PRO A 617 -5.80 -8.40 2.82
C PRO A 617 -6.80 -9.00 3.81
N ARG A 618 -6.50 -10.19 4.34
CA ARG A 618 -7.31 -10.90 5.34
C ARG A 618 -6.51 -11.12 6.62
N SER A 619 -7.10 -10.82 7.78
CA SER A 619 -6.43 -11.05 9.07
C SER A 619 -6.42 -12.53 9.45
N LEU A 620 -5.50 -12.92 10.34
CA LEU A 620 -5.45 -14.30 10.84
C LEU A 620 -6.74 -14.71 11.54
N LEU A 621 -7.43 -13.76 12.19
CA LEU A 621 -8.73 -13.98 12.82
C LEU A 621 -9.86 -14.19 11.80
N GLN A 622 -9.73 -13.66 10.58
CA GLN A 622 -10.67 -13.92 9.48
C GLN A 622 -10.41 -15.30 8.88
N ILE A 623 -9.15 -15.67 8.68
CA ILE A 623 -8.75 -16.98 8.13
C ILE A 623 -9.04 -18.11 9.11
N GLY A 624 -8.74 -17.95 10.41
CA GLY A 624 -9.07 -18.92 11.45
C GLY A 624 -10.58 -19.18 11.58
N LYS A 625 -11.45 -18.18 11.34
CA LYS A 625 -12.91 -18.39 11.25
C LYS A 625 -13.37 -19.11 9.99
N THR A 626 -12.53 -19.12 8.95
CA THR A 626 -12.81 -19.83 7.69
C THR A 626 -12.33 -21.28 7.81
N LEU A 627 -11.19 -21.51 8.49
CA LEU A 627 -10.66 -22.84 8.82
C LEU A 627 -11.46 -23.56 9.94
N LEU A 628 -11.99 -22.84 10.94
CA LEU A 628 -12.89 -23.38 11.98
C LEU A 628 -14.35 -23.53 11.53
N ALA A 629 -14.67 -23.19 10.28
CA ALA A 629 -15.89 -23.64 9.63
C ALA A 629 -15.68 -24.96 8.86
N ASP A 630 -14.43 -25.40 8.73
CA ASP A 630 -13.96 -26.66 8.14
C ASP A 630 -13.42 -27.66 9.21
N GLU A 631 -13.59 -27.36 10.51
CA GLU A 631 -13.46 -28.29 11.66
C GLU A 631 -14.82 -28.45 12.36
#